data_AF-A0A3N0DD39-F1
#
_entry.id   AF-A0A3N0DD39-F1
#
_cell.length_a   1.000
_cell.length_b   1.000
_cell.length_c   1.000
_cell.angle_alpha   90.00
_cell.angle_beta   90.00
_cell.angle_gamma   90.00
#
_symmetry.space_group_name_H-M   'P 1'
#
loop_
_entity.id
_entity.type
_entity.pdbx_description
1 polymer ?
#
loop_
_entity_poly.entity_id
_entity_poly.type
_entity_poly.pdbx_seq_one_letter_code
_entity_poly.pdbx_strand_id
1 'polypeptide(L)'
;MSRTSRDRDDEGRARSARPRDGLGRPLPYGAEGVDRQPEGVVRSPGETLAEAQRLLNAGMPFHAHEVLEDAWKSGPDEERGLWRGLAQLAVGLTHAARGNAAGGAALLARGAESIVPYGAQGPYGIDVVGLTCWAAALRDDLRRDGSPVPAAARAPRLRMR
;
A
#
# COMPACT_ATOMS: atom_id res chain seq x y z
N MET A 1 23.11 -13.62 28.32
CA MET A 1 23.80 -13.43 27.01
C MET A 1 22.80 -13.90 25.96
N SER A 2 22.36 -13.17 24.94
CA SER A 2 22.87 -12.01 24.22
C SER A 2 21.71 -11.02 23.99
N ARG A 3 21.92 -9.72 24.29
CA ARG A 3 20.98 -8.67 23.85
C ARG A 3 21.21 -8.51 22.36
N THR A 4 20.27 -8.98 21.54
CA THR A 4 20.26 -8.70 20.11
C THR A 4 20.29 -7.19 19.94
N SER A 5 21.46 -6.66 19.59
CA SER A 5 21.61 -5.25 19.26
C SER A 5 20.68 -5.00 18.09
N ARG A 6 19.59 -4.27 18.31
CA ARG A 6 18.66 -3.90 17.25
C ARG A 6 19.45 -3.03 16.28
N ASP A 7 19.53 -3.41 15.01
CA ASP A 7 20.15 -2.58 13.97
C ASP A 7 19.53 -1.17 14.04
N ARG A 8 20.39 -0.16 14.08
CA ARG A 8 19.99 1.25 14.11
C ARG A 8 20.62 1.98 12.95
N ASP A 9 19.94 3.00 12.42
CA ASP A 9 20.55 3.94 11.49
C ASP A 9 21.46 4.94 12.22
N ASP A 10 22.13 5.80 11.46
CA ASP A 10 23.04 6.84 11.97
C ASP A 10 22.31 7.84 12.92
N GLU A 11 20.99 7.89 12.88
CA GLU A 11 20.13 8.67 13.77
C GLU A 11 19.62 7.88 14.99
N GLY A 12 20.05 6.63 15.16
CA GLY A 12 19.69 5.78 16.30
C GLY A 12 18.28 5.18 16.25
N ARG A 13 17.57 5.29 15.11
CA ARG A 13 16.26 4.65 14.89
C ARG A 13 16.46 3.18 14.59
N ALA A 14 15.62 2.31 15.16
CA ALA A 14 15.68 0.88 14.89
C ALA A 14 15.35 0.57 13.41
N ARG A 15 16.36 0.51 12.56
CA ARG A 15 16.27 0.10 11.16
C ARG A 15 16.89 -1.27 11.06
N SER A 16 16.06 -2.31 11.09
CA SER A 16 16.52 -3.66 10.77
C SER A 16 17.15 -3.66 9.38
N ALA A 17 18.45 -3.94 9.31
CA ALA A 17 19.22 -4.01 8.06
C ALA A 17 18.92 -5.29 7.26
N ARG A 18 17.95 -6.09 7.73
CA ARG A 18 17.55 -7.32 7.07
C ARG A 18 16.88 -7.00 5.72
N PRO A 19 17.27 -7.71 4.64
CA PRO A 19 16.60 -7.62 3.36
C PRO A 19 15.12 -7.94 3.51
N ARG A 20 14.27 -7.44 2.61
CA ARG A 20 12.81 -7.65 2.66
C ARG A 20 12.29 -8.21 1.35
N ASP A 21 11.20 -8.96 1.38
CA ASP A 21 10.51 -9.36 0.15
C ASP A 21 9.64 -8.23 -0.43
N GLY A 22 9.02 -8.47 -1.60
CA GLY A 22 8.13 -7.50 -2.25
C GLY A 22 6.89 -7.09 -1.42
N LEU A 23 6.56 -7.86 -0.37
CA LEU A 23 5.53 -7.52 0.59
C LEU A 23 6.08 -6.78 1.81
N GLY A 24 7.40 -6.59 1.96
CA GLY A 24 8.06 -5.91 3.07
C GLY A 24 8.38 -6.79 4.29
N ARG A 25 8.21 -8.11 4.20
CA ARG A 25 8.53 -9.06 5.27
C ARG A 25 10.05 -9.25 5.36
N PRO A 26 10.66 -9.30 6.56
CA PRO A 26 12.10 -9.48 6.70
C PRO A 26 12.53 -10.89 6.24
N LEU A 27 13.58 -10.94 5.42
CA LEU A 27 14.24 -12.14 4.92
C LEU A 27 15.46 -12.50 5.79
N PRO A 28 15.99 -13.73 5.70
CA PRO A 28 17.27 -14.09 6.30
C PRO A 28 18.40 -13.16 5.84
N TYR A 29 19.42 -12.98 6.67
CA TYR A 29 20.63 -12.25 6.26
C TYR A 29 21.30 -12.95 5.07
N GLY A 30 21.78 -12.18 4.09
CA GLY A 30 22.39 -12.70 2.86
C GLY A 30 21.41 -13.11 1.76
N ALA A 31 20.09 -13.10 2.03
CA ALA A 31 19.10 -13.23 0.97
C ALA A 31 19.01 -11.94 0.14
N GLU A 32 18.74 -12.07 -1.16
CA GLU A 32 18.42 -10.91 -1.99
C GLU A 32 17.03 -10.38 -1.62
N GLY A 33 16.99 -9.10 -1.24
CA GLY A 33 15.76 -8.39 -0.93
C GLY A 33 15.34 -7.47 -2.05
N VAL A 34 14.13 -6.94 -1.92
CA VAL A 34 13.65 -5.83 -2.72
C VAL A 34 13.91 -4.54 -1.95
N ASP A 35 14.56 -3.58 -2.60
CA ASP A 35 14.77 -2.25 -2.04
C ASP A 35 13.44 -1.52 -1.85
N ARG A 36 13.34 -0.78 -0.74
CA ARG A 36 12.20 0.11 -0.50
C ARG A 36 12.12 1.20 -1.56
N GLN A 37 10.94 1.76 -1.72
CA GLN A 37 10.83 2.96 -2.54
C GLN A 37 11.63 4.11 -1.91
N PRO A 38 12.33 4.92 -2.72
CA PRO A 38 13.03 6.08 -2.20
C PRO A 38 12.02 7.05 -1.56
N GLU A 39 12.25 7.38 -0.30
CA GLU A 39 11.42 8.32 0.47
C GLU A 39 11.64 9.76 -0.03
N GLY A 40 10.58 10.57 -0.07
CA GLY A 40 10.65 12.01 -0.36
C GLY A 40 10.79 12.35 -1.85
N VAL A 41 10.53 11.39 -2.74
CA VAL A 41 10.50 11.65 -4.18
C VAL A 41 9.19 12.31 -4.57
N VAL A 42 9.27 13.60 -4.90
CA VAL A 42 8.14 14.38 -5.39
C VAL A 42 7.79 13.92 -6.80
N ARG A 43 6.54 13.50 -6.99
CA ARG A 43 5.96 13.08 -8.28
C ARG A 43 4.69 13.87 -8.52
N SER A 44 4.37 14.14 -9.78
CA SER A 44 3.05 14.64 -10.13
C SER A 44 1.97 13.60 -9.76
N PRO A 45 0.71 13.99 -9.53
CA PRO A 45 -0.39 13.04 -9.28
C PRO A 45 -0.48 11.92 -10.31
N GLY A 46 -0.29 12.23 -11.60
CA GLY A 46 -0.30 11.24 -12.67
C GLY A 46 0.84 10.22 -12.59
N GLU A 47 2.06 10.68 -12.29
CA GLU A 47 3.23 9.82 -12.11
C GLU A 47 3.11 8.95 -10.86
N THR A 48 2.63 9.52 -9.75
CA THR A 48 2.33 8.77 -8.51
C THR A 48 1.38 7.62 -8.78
N LEU A 49 0.25 7.89 -9.47
CA LEU A 49 -0.74 6.88 -9.79
C LEU A 49 -0.20 5.82 -10.76
N ALA A 50 0.57 6.22 -11.77
CA ALA A 50 1.17 5.29 -12.73
C ALA A 50 2.17 4.34 -12.04
N GLU A 51 3.04 4.88 -11.18
CA GLU A 51 4.03 4.08 -10.46
C GLU A 51 3.38 3.16 -9.42
N ALA A 52 2.42 3.67 -8.65
CA ALA A 52 1.64 2.84 -7.72
C ALA A 52 0.92 1.70 -8.45
N GLN A 53 0.32 1.97 -9.62
CA GLN A 53 -0.33 0.93 -10.43
C GLN A 53 0.66 -0.12 -10.94
N ARG A 54 1.85 0.30 -11.40
CA ARG A 54 2.91 -0.61 -11.85
C ARG A 54 3.32 -1.56 -10.73
N LEU A 55 3.53 -1.04 -9.52
CA LEU A 55 3.89 -1.81 -8.33
C LEU A 55 2.78 -2.76 -7.89
N LEU A 56 1.51 -2.31 -7.91
CA LEU A 56 0.37 -3.16 -7.61
C LEU A 56 0.27 -4.34 -8.59
N ASN A 57 0.41 -4.08 -9.89
CA ASN A 57 0.40 -5.12 -10.92
C ASN A 57 1.55 -6.13 -10.74
N ALA A 58 2.70 -5.68 -10.23
CA ALA A 58 3.85 -6.53 -9.91
C ALA A 58 3.68 -7.30 -8.58
N GLY A 59 2.54 -7.17 -7.89
CA GLY A 59 2.32 -7.83 -6.59
C GLY A 59 3.11 -7.20 -5.44
N MET A 60 3.46 -5.92 -5.56
CA MET A 60 4.24 -5.15 -4.57
C MET A 60 3.38 -4.05 -3.90
N PRO A 61 2.26 -4.40 -3.24
CA PRO A 61 1.35 -3.43 -2.64
C PRO A 61 1.97 -2.61 -1.50
N PHE A 62 3.00 -3.13 -0.83
CA PHE A 62 3.71 -2.38 0.21
C PHE A 62 4.50 -1.21 -0.38
N HIS A 63 5.18 -1.44 -1.51
CA HIS A 63 5.91 -0.41 -2.23
C HIS A 63 4.95 0.62 -2.86
N ALA A 64 3.80 0.15 -3.38
CA ALA A 64 2.75 1.05 -3.85
C ALA A 64 2.21 1.95 -2.72
N HIS A 65 2.07 1.40 -1.51
CA HIS A 65 1.72 2.17 -0.32
C HIS A 65 2.76 3.26 -0.01
N GLU A 66 4.06 2.96 -0.08
CA GLU A 66 5.12 3.95 0.15
C GLU A 66 5.01 5.12 -0.85
N VAL A 67 4.81 4.85 -2.14
CA VAL A 67 4.61 5.88 -3.18
C VAL A 67 3.38 6.77 -2.89
N LEU A 68 2.26 6.16 -2.49
CA LEU A 68 1.03 6.88 -2.17
C LEU A 68 1.11 7.65 -0.85
N GLU A 69 1.89 7.14 0.11
CA GLU A 69 2.15 7.81 1.39
C GLU A 69 3.00 9.08 1.19
N ASP A 70 3.99 9.05 0.30
CA ASP A 70 4.76 10.24 -0.04
C ASP A 70 3.88 11.33 -0.67
N ALA A 71 2.95 10.96 -1.56
CA ALA A 71 1.97 11.90 -2.09
C ALA A 71 1.01 12.44 -1.01
N TRP A 72 0.64 11.62 -0.02
CA TRP A 72 -0.14 12.09 1.13
C TRP A 72 0.63 13.10 2.00
N LYS A 73 1.94 12.91 2.19
CA LYS A 73 2.77 13.78 3.01
C LYS A 73 3.16 15.08 2.31
N SER A 74 3.28 15.06 0.98
CA SER A 74 3.79 16.19 0.18
C SER A 74 2.72 16.93 -0.64
N GLY A 75 1.54 16.33 -0.82
CA GLY A 75 0.45 16.90 -1.61
C GLY A 75 -0.35 18.01 -0.90
N PRO A 76 -1.29 18.67 -1.63
CA PRO A 76 -2.15 19.71 -1.09
C PRO A 76 -3.04 19.21 0.07
N ASP A 77 -3.35 20.08 1.02
CA ASP A 77 -4.16 19.72 2.20
C ASP A 77 -5.56 19.22 1.80
N GLU A 78 -6.19 19.80 0.77
CA GLU A 78 -7.50 19.38 0.25
C GLU A 78 -7.53 17.93 -0.26
N GLU A 79 -6.38 17.38 -0.64
CA GLU A 79 -6.24 16.03 -1.21
C GLU A 79 -5.69 15.01 -0.23
N ARG A 80 -5.37 15.42 1.01
CA ARG A 80 -4.79 14.50 1.99
C ARG A 80 -5.68 13.29 2.27
N GLY A 81 -7.01 13.48 2.26
CA GLY A 81 -7.98 12.39 2.40
C GLY A 81 -7.90 11.38 1.24
N LEU A 82 -7.75 11.85 0.01
CA LEU A 82 -7.62 11.03 -1.19
C LEU A 82 -6.35 10.17 -1.13
N TRP A 83 -5.19 10.81 -0.97
CA TRP A 83 -3.90 10.13 -0.98
C TRP A 83 -3.76 9.15 0.19
N ARG A 84 -4.20 9.55 1.39
CA ARG A 84 -4.27 8.65 2.55
C ARG A 84 -5.17 7.44 2.29
N GLY A 85 -6.33 7.66 1.67
CA GLY A 85 -7.26 6.58 1.34
C GLY A 85 -6.63 5.55 0.39
N LEU A 86 -5.99 6.01 -0.69
CA LEU A 86 -5.28 5.13 -1.62
C LEU A 86 -4.13 4.37 -0.94
N ALA A 87 -3.33 5.05 -0.12
CA ALA A 87 -2.26 4.42 0.65
C ALA A 87 -2.81 3.33 1.60
N GLN A 88 -3.98 3.55 2.20
CA GLN A 88 -4.68 2.58 3.04
C GLN A 88 -5.19 1.37 2.24
N LEU A 89 -5.70 1.57 1.03
CA LEU A 89 -6.10 0.47 0.15
C LEU A 89 -4.91 -0.44 -0.21
N ALA A 90 -3.77 0.16 -0.58
CA ALA A 90 -2.55 -0.57 -0.92
C ALA A 90 -2.00 -1.37 0.28
N VAL A 91 -1.88 -0.75 1.46
CA VAL A 91 -1.42 -1.48 2.66
C VAL A 91 -2.47 -2.48 3.16
N GLY A 92 -3.77 -2.25 2.93
CA GLY A 92 -4.82 -3.23 3.17
C GLY A 92 -4.62 -4.51 2.35
N LEU A 93 -4.31 -4.38 1.05
CA LEU A 93 -3.92 -5.51 0.20
C LEU A 93 -2.63 -6.18 0.67
N THR A 94 -1.66 -5.41 1.17
CA THR A 94 -0.43 -5.97 1.78
C THR A 94 -0.75 -6.87 2.96
N HIS A 95 -1.63 -6.42 3.87
CA HIS A 95 -2.05 -7.22 5.03
C HIS A 95 -2.80 -8.48 4.60
N ALA A 96 -3.71 -8.35 3.64
CA ALA A 96 -4.42 -9.47 3.04
C ALA A 96 -3.44 -10.53 2.47
N ALA A 97 -2.44 -10.09 1.70
CA ALA A 97 -1.43 -10.98 1.10
C ALA A 97 -0.48 -11.61 2.14
N ARG A 98 -0.34 -11.00 3.31
CA ARG A 98 0.43 -11.53 4.44
C ARG A 98 -0.39 -12.46 5.37
N GLY A 99 -1.67 -12.71 5.06
CA GLY A 99 -2.56 -13.53 5.89
C GLY A 99 -3.16 -12.82 7.10
N ASN A 100 -3.04 -11.49 7.18
CA ASN A 100 -3.74 -10.70 8.19
C ASN A 100 -5.08 -10.22 7.63
N ALA A 101 -6.05 -11.14 7.54
CA ALA A 101 -7.36 -10.88 6.95
C ALA A 101 -8.13 -9.78 7.70
N ALA A 102 -8.17 -9.83 9.02
CA ALA A 102 -8.89 -8.84 9.84
C ALA A 102 -8.29 -7.43 9.67
N GLY A 103 -6.97 -7.30 9.77
CA GLY A 103 -6.27 -6.03 9.58
C GLY A 103 -6.40 -5.50 8.15
N GLY A 104 -6.29 -6.39 7.15
CA GLY A 104 -6.49 -6.05 5.75
C GLY A 104 -7.89 -5.53 5.49
N ALA A 105 -8.93 -6.22 5.96
CA ALA A 105 -10.32 -5.81 5.79
C ALA A 105 -10.64 -4.46 6.45
N ALA A 106 -10.06 -4.19 7.63
CA ALA A 106 -10.24 -2.92 8.33
C ALA A 106 -9.54 -1.74 7.61
N LEU A 107 -8.39 -1.97 6.98
CA LEU A 107 -7.69 -0.96 6.18
C LEU A 107 -8.41 -0.69 4.86
N LEU A 108 -8.88 -1.74 4.18
CA LEU A 108 -9.67 -1.62 2.94
C LEU A 108 -10.96 -0.82 3.17
N ALA A 109 -11.65 -1.06 4.30
CA ALA A 109 -12.86 -0.31 4.66
C ALA A 109 -12.58 1.19 4.82
N ARG A 110 -11.60 1.53 5.66
CA ARG A 110 -11.22 2.92 5.94
C ARG A 110 -10.70 3.63 4.71
N GLY A 111 -9.89 2.95 3.89
CA GLY A 111 -9.39 3.51 2.64
C GLY A 111 -10.51 3.83 1.66
N ALA A 112 -11.48 2.91 1.52
CA ALA A 112 -12.66 3.12 0.68
C ALA A 112 -13.52 4.30 1.19
N GLU A 113 -13.83 4.33 2.49
CA GLU A 113 -14.57 5.44 3.11
C GLU A 113 -13.88 6.79 2.88
N SER A 114 -12.55 6.83 2.92
CA SER A 114 -11.76 8.05 2.72
C SER A 114 -11.82 8.61 1.30
N ILE A 115 -11.99 7.73 0.29
CA ILE A 115 -12.01 8.16 -1.13
C ILE A 115 -13.42 8.46 -1.66
N VAL A 116 -14.48 7.97 -1.00
CA VAL A 116 -15.89 8.21 -1.39
C VAL A 116 -16.23 9.69 -1.61
N PRO A 117 -15.82 10.65 -0.75
CA PRO A 117 -16.16 12.06 -0.93
C PRO A 117 -15.66 12.69 -2.24
N TYR A 118 -14.68 12.08 -2.90
CA TYR A 118 -14.11 12.58 -4.16
C TYR A 118 -14.94 12.22 -5.40
N GLY A 119 -16.03 11.45 -5.23
CA GLY A 119 -17.05 11.24 -6.25
C GLY A 119 -16.65 10.35 -7.43
N ALA A 120 -17.57 10.16 -8.37
CA ALA A 120 -17.40 9.24 -9.50
C ALA A 120 -16.35 9.69 -10.53
N GLN A 121 -16.13 11.00 -10.68
CA GLN A 121 -15.05 11.57 -11.50
C GLN A 121 -13.96 12.08 -10.56
N GLY A 122 -13.36 11.17 -9.79
CA GLY A 122 -12.32 11.52 -8.83
C GLY A 122 -11.18 12.30 -9.49
N PRO A 123 -10.44 13.14 -8.73
CA PRO A 123 -9.30 13.89 -9.24
C PRO A 123 -8.34 12.98 -10.01
N TYR A 124 -7.67 13.53 -11.02
CA TYR A 124 -6.62 12.82 -11.78
C TYR A 124 -7.10 11.57 -12.55
N GLY A 125 -8.42 11.41 -12.71
CA GLY A 125 -9.04 10.26 -13.37
C GLY A 125 -9.05 9.01 -12.50
N ILE A 126 -9.02 9.16 -11.18
CA ILE A 126 -9.07 8.04 -10.24
C ILE A 126 -10.43 7.34 -10.29
N ASP A 127 -10.41 6.01 -10.38
CA ASP A 127 -11.63 5.18 -10.42
C ASP A 127 -12.17 4.91 -9.00
N VAL A 128 -12.72 5.94 -8.37
CA VAL A 128 -13.24 5.85 -6.99
C VAL A 128 -14.32 4.77 -6.88
N VAL A 129 -15.20 4.66 -7.87
CA VAL A 129 -16.27 3.66 -7.88
C VAL A 129 -15.68 2.25 -7.99
N GLY A 130 -14.78 2.01 -8.95
CA GLY A 130 -14.13 0.72 -9.10
C GLY A 130 -13.32 0.33 -7.86
N LEU A 131 -12.61 1.28 -7.24
CA LEU A 131 -11.82 1.04 -6.03
C LEU A 131 -12.69 0.70 -4.82
N THR A 132 -13.81 1.40 -4.63
CA THR A 132 -14.74 1.11 -3.52
C THR A 132 -15.43 -0.24 -3.69
N CYS A 133 -15.88 -0.57 -4.90
CA CYS A 133 -16.43 -1.89 -5.21
C CYS A 133 -15.39 -3.00 -5.02
N TRP A 134 -14.17 -2.80 -5.51
CA TRP A 134 -13.05 -3.73 -5.33
C TRP A 134 -12.74 -3.96 -3.84
N ALA A 135 -12.68 -2.89 -3.05
CA ALA A 135 -12.39 -2.98 -1.62
C ALA A 135 -13.48 -3.75 -0.88
N ALA A 136 -14.76 -3.54 -1.23
CA ALA A 136 -15.87 -4.29 -0.66
C ALA A 136 -15.77 -5.79 -0.98
N ALA A 137 -15.57 -6.14 -2.26
CA ALA A 137 -15.46 -7.54 -2.69
C ALA A 137 -14.29 -8.26 -2.00
N LEU A 138 -13.11 -7.63 -1.95
CA LEU A 138 -11.95 -8.21 -1.28
C LEU A 138 -12.17 -8.39 0.23
N ARG A 139 -12.86 -7.44 0.89
CA ARG A 139 -13.21 -7.57 2.31
C ARG A 139 -14.12 -8.76 2.57
N ASP A 140 -15.11 -8.98 1.71
CA ASP A 140 -16.05 -10.09 1.86
C ASP A 140 -15.37 -11.44 1.64
N ASP A 141 -14.46 -11.52 0.66
CA ASP A 141 -13.61 -12.70 0.45
C ASP A 141 -12.73 -12.99 1.68
N LEU A 142 -12.08 -11.96 2.24
CA LEU A 142 -11.24 -12.09 3.44
C LEU A 142 -12.03 -12.52 4.67
N ARG A 143 -13.29 -12.10 4.81
CA ARG A 143 -14.17 -12.51 5.91
C ARG A 143 -14.63 -13.96 5.77
N ARG A 144 -14.76 -14.44 4.54
CA ARG A 144 -15.20 -15.81 4.24
C ARG A 144 -14.09 -16.84 4.41
N ASP A 145 -12.93 -16.58 3.81
CA ASP A 145 -11.82 -17.55 3.70
C ASP A 145 -10.72 -17.28 4.74
N GLY A 146 -10.39 -16.00 4.99
CA GLY A 146 -9.30 -15.61 5.89
C GLY A 146 -7.89 -15.95 5.38
N SER A 147 -7.78 -16.72 4.30
CA SER A 147 -6.52 -17.12 3.68
C SER A 147 -5.78 -15.93 3.03
N PRO A 148 -4.44 -15.99 2.96
CA PRO A 148 -3.66 -14.99 2.24
C PRO A 148 -4.05 -14.92 0.76
N VAL A 149 -4.17 -13.70 0.22
CA VAL A 149 -4.54 -13.50 -1.19
C VAL A 149 -3.32 -13.26 -2.10
N PRO A 150 -3.35 -13.72 -3.36
CA PRO A 150 -2.30 -13.40 -4.32
C PRO A 150 -2.36 -11.90 -4.70
N ALA A 151 -1.40 -11.12 -4.22
CA ALA A 151 -1.41 -9.65 -4.34
C ALA A 151 -1.56 -9.15 -5.79
N ALA A 152 -0.76 -9.67 -6.72
CA ALA A 152 -0.80 -9.25 -8.13
C ALA A 152 -2.16 -9.55 -8.79
N ALA A 153 -2.73 -10.73 -8.52
CA ALA A 153 -4.02 -11.13 -9.09
C ALA A 153 -5.21 -10.37 -8.47
N ARG A 154 -5.02 -9.78 -7.28
CA ARG A 154 -6.00 -8.94 -6.59
C ARG A 154 -5.72 -7.44 -6.74
N ALA A 155 -4.77 -7.05 -7.57
CA ALA A 155 -4.41 -5.65 -7.77
C ALA A 155 -5.61 -4.85 -8.34
N PRO A 156 -5.98 -3.70 -7.75
CA PRO A 156 -7.03 -2.85 -8.30
C PRO A 156 -6.54 -2.07 -9.52
N ARG A 157 -7.49 -1.46 -10.24
CA ARG A 157 -7.21 -0.38 -11.18
C ARG A 157 -7.38 0.95 -10.45
N LEU A 158 -6.35 1.77 -10.45
CA LEU A 158 -6.37 3.08 -9.78
C LEU A 158 -7.09 4.16 -10.60
N ARG A 159 -7.08 4.05 -11.93
CA ARG A 159 -7.63 5.06 -12.85
C ARG A 159 -8.65 4.46 -13.80
N MET A 160 -9.65 5.27 -14.17
CA MET A 160 -10.57 4.95 -15.26
C MET A 160 -9.77 4.92 -16.58
N ARG A 161 -10.06 3.93 -17.44
CA ARG A 161 -9.43 3.83 -18.76
C ARG A 161 -9.83 4.97 -19.68
#